data_AF-A0A1F8RDU7-F1
#
_entry.id   AF-A0A1F8RDU7-F1
#
_cell.length_a   1.000
_cell.length_b   1.000
_cell.length_c   1.000
_cell.angle_alpha   90.00
_cell.angle_beta   90.00
_cell.angle_gamma   90.00
#
_symmetry.space_group_name_H-M   'P 1'
#
loop_
_entity.id
_entity.type
_entity.pdbx_description
1 polymer ?
#
loop_
_entity_poly.entity_id
_entity_poly.type
_entity_poly.pdbx_seq_one_letter_code
_entity_poly.pdbx_strand_id
1 'polypeptide(L)'
;MANGFIDLFDKVPAIRLREPLAETLGAFRDGGTVLDYSFTDAVKMAGHACPTVSAAFLVCRLALEKLYGDTVPVRGEIGVTVYGEPGEGVYGVMAQVMSFITGAAPATGFKGLGTRFKRKDLLIFKPEKIDPEAMCFEFRRLDTGRAVLVRYYPGRVPFPEDKARQLGHLMQPVIWEAATEEERKQFHKLWMEKVEDMLLHNREIDDWLKIEIKEAIK
;
A
#
# COMPACT_ATOMS: atom_id res chain seq x y z
N MET A 1 -4.32 -18.93 -14.95
CA MET A 1 -3.78 -17.55 -15.00
C MET A 1 -4.95 -16.59 -15.14
N ALA A 2 -5.41 -15.98 -14.04
CA ALA A 2 -6.77 -15.43 -13.99
C ALA A 2 -6.94 -13.99 -14.51
N ASN A 3 -5.87 -13.24 -14.83
CA ASN A 3 -6.00 -11.81 -15.19
C ASN A 3 -4.97 -11.28 -16.20
N GLY A 4 -4.17 -12.14 -16.86
CA GLY A 4 -3.12 -11.71 -17.82
C GLY A 4 -1.87 -11.07 -17.19
N PHE A 5 -1.80 -11.00 -15.85
CA PHE A 5 -0.62 -10.56 -15.11
C PHE A 5 0.35 -11.72 -14.84
N ILE A 6 1.59 -11.39 -14.46
CA ILE A 6 2.60 -12.38 -14.07
C ILE A 6 2.19 -13.14 -12.80
N ASP A 7 2.48 -14.44 -12.76
CA ASP A 7 2.08 -15.34 -11.66
C ASP A 7 2.62 -14.92 -10.28
N LEU A 8 3.67 -14.08 -10.25
CA LEU A 8 4.21 -13.48 -9.04
C LEU A 8 3.13 -12.81 -8.18
N PHE A 9 2.18 -12.09 -8.80
CA PHE A 9 1.21 -11.28 -8.06
C PHE A 9 0.24 -12.13 -7.25
N ASP A 10 -0.09 -13.33 -7.72
CA ASP A 10 -0.98 -14.27 -7.05
C ASP A 10 -0.32 -14.92 -5.82
N LYS A 11 1.02 -14.84 -5.69
CA LYS A 11 1.76 -15.35 -4.53
C LYS A 11 1.78 -14.38 -3.36
N VAL A 12 1.42 -13.11 -3.57
CA VAL A 12 1.45 -12.09 -2.52
C VAL A 12 0.22 -12.26 -1.61
N PRO A 13 0.39 -12.41 -0.28
CA PRO A 13 -0.73 -12.55 0.64
C PRO A 13 -1.71 -11.37 0.52
N ALA A 14 -2.99 -11.67 0.33
CA ALA A 14 -4.05 -10.68 0.24
C ALA A 14 -4.34 -10.04 1.61
N ILE A 15 -4.85 -8.81 1.59
CA ILE A 15 -5.34 -8.11 2.78
C ILE A 15 -6.83 -8.41 2.93
N ARG A 16 -7.20 -9.08 4.02
CA ARG A 16 -8.59 -9.44 4.29
C ARG A 16 -9.29 -8.34 5.07
N LEU A 17 -10.42 -7.86 4.56
CA LEU A 17 -11.16 -6.74 5.15
C LEU A 17 -12.66 -7.02 5.20
N ARG A 18 -13.28 -6.74 6.34
CA ARG A 18 -14.74 -6.72 6.43
C ARG A 18 -15.29 -5.43 5.80
N GLU A 19 -16.28 -5.54 4.93
CA GLU A 19 -16.90 -4.42 4.21
C GLU A 19 -18.40 -4.28 4.57
N PRO A 20 -18.72 -3.63 5.71
CA PRO A 20 -20.09 -3.55 6.20
C PRO A 20 -20.99 -2.61 5.39
N LEU A 21 -20.43 -1.67 4.61
CA LEU A 21 -21.25 -0.83 3.74
C LEU A 21 -21.80 -1.66 2.57
N ALA A 22 -20.96 -2.48 1.92
CA ALA A 22 -21.40 -3.35 0.83
C ALA A 22 -22.40 -4.41 1.33
N GLU A 23 -22.17 -4.96 2.52
CA GLU A 23 -23.14 -5.83 3.20
C GLU A 23 -24.48 -5.14 3.40
N THR A 24 -24.49 -3.96 4.01
CA THR A 24 -25.73 -3.21 4.31
C THR A 24 -26.51 -2.86 3.05
N LEU A 25 -25.81 -2.61 1.93
CA LEU A 25 -26.43 -2.29 0.64
C LEU A 25 -26.80 -3.52 -0.19
N GLY A 26 -26.59 -4.75 0.32
CA GLY A 26 -26.97 -5.99 -0.35
C GLY A 26 -26.08 -6.35 -1.55
N ALA A 27 -24.81 -5.92 -1.56
CA ALA A 27 -23.87 -6.22 -2.65
C ALA A 27 -23.30 -7.66 -2.59
N PHE A 28 -23.41 -8.33 -1.45
CA PHE A 28 -22.96 -9.72 -1.28
C PHE A 28 -24.10 -10.70 -1.53
N ARG A 29 -23.80 -11.77 -2.28
CA ARG A 29 -24.78 -12.83 -2.59
C ARG A 29 -25.11 -13.71 -1.38
N ASP A 30 -24.13 -14.02 -0.52
CA ASP A 30 -24.25 -15.03 0.54
C ASP A 30 -23.48 -14.67 1.81
N GLY A 31 -23.97 -13.76 2.67
CA GLY A 31 -23.46 -13.52 4.04
C GLY A 31 -21.96 -13.21 4.22
N GLY A 32 -21.18 -13.20 3.15
CA GLY A 32 -19.74 -13.03 3.13
C GLY A 32 -19.44 -11.55 3.18
N THR A 33 -19.00 -11.08 4.35
CA THR A 33 -18.68 -9.67 4.58
C THR A 33 -17.20 -9.38 4.42
N VAL A 34 -16.37 -10.42 4.29
CA VAL A 34 -14.92 -10.32 4.19
C VAL A 34 -14.49 -10.44 2.73
N LEU A 35 -13.73 -9.45 2.28
CA LEU A 35 -13.14 -9.34 0.95
C LEU A 35 -11.63 -9.50 1.03
N ASP A 36 -11.07 -10.19 0.04
CA ASP A 36 -9.62 -10.25 -0.18
C ASP A 36 -9.21 -9.13 -1.14
N TYR A 37 -8.32 -8.24 -0.67
CA TYR A 37 -7.67 -7.23 -1.49
C TYR A 37 -6.28 -7.74 -1.87
N SER A 38 -6.13 -8.20 -3.11
CA SER A 38 -4.88 -8.75 -3.61
C SER A 38 -3.91 -7.66 -4.06
N PHE A 39 -2.63 -8.01 -4.24
CA PHE A 39 -1.68 -7.10 -4.89
C PHE A 39 -2.11 -6.79 -6.33
N THR A 40 -2.70 -7.75 -7.03
CA THR A 40 -3.29 -7.54 -8.37
C THR A 40 -4.34 -6.43 -8.37
N ASP A 41 -5.15 -6.28 -7.31
CA ASP A 41 -6.13 -5.20 -7.21
C ASP A 41 -5.45 -3.83 -7.04
N ALA A 42 -4.36 -3.77 -6.26
CA ALA A 42 -3.56 -2.56 -6.16
C ALA A 42 -2.88 -2.21 -7.50
N VAL A 43 -2.41 -3.21 -8.25
CA VAL A 43 -1.86 -3.03 -9.61
C VAL A 43 -2.94 -2.54 -10.58
N LYS A 44 -4.15 -3.10 -10.54
CA LYS A 44 -5.28 -2.64 -11.35
C LYS A 44 -5.65 -1.19 -11.04
N MET A 45 -5.64 -0.81 -9.76
CA MET A 45 -5.92 0.57 -9.33
C MET A 45 -4.81 1.54 -9.79
N ALA A 46 -3.54 1.16 -9.65
CA ALA A 46 -2.40 2.01 -10.03
C ALA A 46 -2.08 1.97 -11.54
N GLY A 47 -2.60 0.98 -12.26
CA GLY A 47 -2.28 0.69 -13.67
C GLY A 47 -0.95 -0.04 -13.89
N HIS A 48 -0.12 -0.22 -12.86
CA HIS A 48 1.21 -0.83 -12.99
C HIS A 48 1.72 -1.36 -11.63
N ALA A 49 2.73 -2.24 -11.70
CA ALA A 49 3.50 -2.69 -10.54
C ALA A 49 4.85 -1.97 -10.48
N CYS A 50 5.11 -1.28 -9.37
CA CYS A 50 6.39 -0.62 -9.11
C CYS A 50 6.76 -0.72 -7.63
N PRO A 51 8.02 -0.40 -7.26
CA PRO A 51 8.45 -0.39 -5.85
C PRO A 51 7.56 0.45 -4.94
N THR A 52 7.02 1.58 -5.42
CA THR A 52 6.12 2.45 -4.65
C THR A 52 4.78 1.79 -4.32
N VAL A 53 4.12 1.20 -5.32
CA VAL A 53 2.83 0.50 -5.11
C VAL A 53 3.04 -0.73 -4.22
N SER A 54 4.16 -1.44 -4.42
CA SER A 54 4.56 -2.58 -3.60
C SER A 54 4.76 -2.20 -2.14
N ALA A 55 5.52 -1.12 -1.89
CA ALA A 55 5.72 -0.58 -0.55
C ALA A 55 4.41 -0.14 0.09
N ALA A 56 3.53 0.55 -0.62
CA ALA A 56 2.25 1.01 -0.06
C ALA A 56 1.34 -0.18 0.33
N PHE A 57 1.29 -1.22 -0.51
CA PHE A 57 0.55 -2.45 -0.21
C PHE A 57 1.13 -3.16 1.03
N LEU A 58 2.45 -3.30 1.12
CA LEU A 58 3.13 -3.91 2.28
C LEU A 58 2.92 -3.10 3.56
N VAL A 59 3.06 -1.77 3.49
CA VAL A 59 2.78 -0.86 4.60
C VAL A 59 1.35 -1.06 5.10
N CYS A 60 0.36 -1.10 4.21
CA CYS A 60 -1.02 -1.38 4.60
C CYS A 60 -1.16 -2.74 5.28
N ARG A 61 -0.64 -3.80 4.66
CA ARG A 61 -0.78 -5.17 5.18
C ARG A 61 -0.21 -5.28 6.59
N LEU A 62 1.05 -4.87 6.78
CA LEU A 62 1.75 -4.98 8.06
C LEU A 62 1.17 -4.04 9.11
N ALA A 63 0.75 -2.82 8.73
CA ALA A 63 0.08 -1.91 9.64
C ALA A 63 -1.22 -2.51 10.17
N LEU A 64 -2.06 -3.07 9.29
CA LEU A 64 -3.35 -3.66 9.66
C LEU A 64 -3.18 -4.92 10.51
N GLU A 65 -2.23 -5.79 10.16
CA GLU A 65 -1.85 -6.95 10.99
C GLU A 65 -1.47 -6.50 12.41
N LYS A 66 -0.62 -5.47 12.54
CA LYS A 66 -0.19 -4.98 13.86
C LYS A 66 -1.31 -4.26 14.62
N LEU A 67 -2.18 -3.56 13.90
CA LEU A 67 -3.24 -2.72 14.46
C LEU A 67 -4.44 -3.55 14.95
N TYR A 68 -4.77 -4.65 14.27
CA TYR A 68 -5.92 -5.50 14.58
C TYR A 68 -5.56 -6.85 15.20
N GLY A 69 -4.30 -7.30 15.11
CA GLY A 69 -3.89 -8.62 15.59
C GLY A 69 -4.68 -9.72 14.88
N ASP A 70 -5.33 -10.58 15.64
CA ASP A 70 -6.12 -11.70 15.11
C ASP A 70 -7.52 -11.30 14.62
N THR A 71 -7.94 -10.05 14.83
CA THR A 71 -9.26 -9.57 14.39
C THR A 71 -9.22 -9.11 12.93
N VAL A 72 -10.29 -9.38 12.17
CA VAL A 72 -10.38 -8.92 10.78
C VAL A 72 -10.60 -7.40 10.76
N PRO A 73 -9.75 -6.59 10.10
CA PRO A 73 -9.95 -5.16 10.02
C PRO A 73 -11.24 -4.78 9.28
N VAL A 74 -11.85 -3.67 9.68
CA VAL A 74 -13.10 -3.19 9.09
C VAL A 74 -12.81 -2.02 8.17
N ARG A 75 -13.10 -2.20 6.89
CA ARG A 75 -12.89 -1.18 5.87
C ARG A 75 -13.77 0.04 6.20
N GLY A 76 -13.16 1.23 6.28
CA GLY A 76 -13.83 2.48 6.63
C GLY A 76 -13.89 2.79 8.13
N GLU A 77 -13.38 1.91 8.99
CA GLU A 77 -13.20 2.18 10.43
C GLU A 77 -11.72 2.41 10.78
N ILE A 78 -10.94 2.81 9.76
CA ILE A 78 -9.50 3.07 9.84
C ILE A 78 -9.27 4.49 9.34
N GLY A 79 -8.62 5.32 10.16
CA GLY A 79 -8.04 6.59 9.74
C GLY A 79 -6.60 6.39 9.27
N VAL A 80 -6.19 7.14 8.26
CA VAL A 80 -4.82 7.15 7.71
C VAL A 80 -4.30 8.58 7.75
N THR A 81 -3.17 8.79 8.42
CA THR A 81 -2.43 10.06 8.37
C THR A 81 -1.14 9.86 7.60
N VAL A 82 -0.97 10.63 6.54
CA VAL A 82 0.27 10.69 5.75
C VAL A 82 1.07 11.89 6.22
N TYR A 83 2.30 11.65 6.69
CA TYR A 83 3.20 12.72 7.15
C TYR A 83 4.11 13.13 5.99
N GLY A 84 3.62 14.10 5.23
CA GLY A 84 4.18 14.60 3.97
C GLY A 84 3.09 15.30 3.16
N GLU A 85 3.49 16.02 2.12
CA GLU A 85 2.55 16.70 1.23
C GLU A 85 2.04 15.76 0.12
N PRO A 86 0.77 15.90 -0.34
CA PRO A 86 0.22 15.04 -1.39
C PRO A 86 1.04 15.02 -2.69
N GLY A 87 1.60 16.18 -3.07
CA GLY A 87 2.40 16.35 -4.28
C GLY A 87 3.90 16.10 -4.09
N GLU A 88 4.34 15.79 -2.86
CA GLU A 88 5.75 15.55 -2.59
C GLU A 88 6.14 14.10 -2.89
N GLY A 89 7.13 13.94 -3.77
CA GLY A 89 7.69 12.63 -4.12
C GLY A 89 6.59 11.65 -4.52
N VAL A 90 6.45 10.58 -3.73
CA VAL A 90 5.44 9.53 -3.98
C VAL A 90 4.38 9.42 -2.88
N TYR A 91 4.28 10.40 -1.97
CA TYR A 91 3.30 10.37 -0.88
C TYR A 91 1.86 10.22 -1.38
N GLY A 92 1.46 11.03 -2.38
CA GLY A 92 0.13 10.94 -2.97
C GLY A 92 -0.14 9.60 -3.67
N VAL A 93 0.89 8.97 -4.27
CA VAL A 93 0.76 7.66 -4.91
C VAL A 93 0.50 6.59 -3.85
N MET A 94 1.29 6.57 -2.78
CA MET A 94 1.12 5.63 -1.67
C MET A 94 -0.24 5.84 -0.97
N ALA A 95 -0.65 7.09 -0.77
CA ALA A 95 -1.94 7.44 -0.17
C ALA A 95 -3.14 6.93 -0.98
N GLN A 96 -3.06 6.90 -2.32
CA GLN A 96 -4.12 6.34 -3.16
C GLN A 96 -4.29 4.82 -2.94
N VAL A 97 -3.19 4.08 -2.83
CA VAL A 97 -3.20 2.65 -2.49
C VAL A 97 -3.80 2.44 -1.09
N MET A 98 -3.38 3.25 -0.11
CA MET A 98 -3.90 3.19 1.26
C MET A 98 -5.40 3.47 1.31
N SER A 99 -5.86 4.50 0.59
CA SER A 99 -7.28 4.85 0.46
C SER A 99 -8.08 3.74 -0.18
N PHE A 100 -7.58 3.15 -1.27
CA PHE A 100 -8.24 2.06 -1.97
C PHE A 100 -8.49 0.86 -1.04
N ILE A 101 -7.43 0.42 -0.35
CA ILE A 101 -7.46 -0.74 0.57
C ILE A 101 -8.34 -0.43 1.78
N THR A 102 -8.00 0.59 2.56
CA THR A 102 -8.65 0.85 3.86
C THR A 102 -10.03 1.50 3.73
N GLY A 103 -10.33 2.09 2.57
CA GLY A 103 -11.48 2.96 2.36
C GLY A 103 -11.37 4.31 3.07
N ALA A 104 -10.23 4.64 3.67
CA ALA A 104 -9.98 5.96 4.24
C ALA A 104 -9.75 6.95 3.10
N ALA A 105 -10.71 7.85 2.86
CA ALA A 105 -10.64 8.79 1.75
C ALA A 105 -10.38 10.21 2.26
N PRO A 106 -9.79 11.09 1.43
CA PRO A 106 -9.64 12.52 1.75
C PRO A 106 -11.01 13.23 1.63
N ALA A 107 -11.00 14.54 1.35
CA ALA A 107 -12.22 15.33 1.23
C ALA A 107 -13.21 14.83 0.15
N THR A 108 -12.77 13.98 -0.78
CA THR A 108 -13.59 13.37 -1.84
C THR A 108 -14.33 12.10 -1.39
N GLY A 109 -14.12 11.64 -0.16
CA GLY A 109 -14.74 10.42 0.33
C GLY A 109 -16.26 10.48 0.50
N PHE A 110 -16.86 9.30 0.62
CA PHE A 110 -18.29 9.13 0.89
C PHE A 110 -18.66 9.72 2.25
N LYS A 111 -19.71 10.55 2.31
CA LYS A 111 -20.17 11.21 3.55
C LYS A 111 -20.78 10.24 4.56
N GLY A 112 -21.18 9.05 4.13
CA GLY A 112 -21.88 8.07 4.96
C GLY A 112 -23.39 8.09 4.75
N LEU A 113 -24.06 7.13 5.39
CA LEU A 113 -25.52 7.05 5.50
C LEU A 113 -25.90 7.35 6.95
N GLY A 114 -26.43 8.55 7.20
CA GLY A 114 -26.62 9.05 8.56
C GLY A 114 -25.28 9.12 9.29
N THR A 115 -25.16 8.41 10.41
CA THR A 115 -23.94 8.35 11.22
C THR A 115 -23.00 7.21 10.84
N ARG A 116 -23.37 6.36 9.88
CA ARG A 116 -22.63 5.12 9.55
C ARG A 116 -21.88 5.23 8.22
N PHE A 117 -20.82 4.43 8.11
CA PHE A 117 -20.07 4.18 6.86
C PHE A 117 -19.38 5.40 6.23
N LYS A 118 -19.14 6.48 7.00
CA LYS A 118 -18.37 7.63 6.53
C LYS A 118 -16.97 7.18 6.08
N ARG A 119 -16.54 7.66 4.91
CA ARG A 119 -15.19 7.46 4.35
C ARG A 119 -14.43 8.78 4.20
N LYS A 120 -15.16 9.89 4.06
CA LYS A 120 -14.64 11.24 3.89
C LYS A 120 -13.79 11.68 5.09
N ASP A 121 -12.70 12.35 4.80
CA ASP A 121 -11.78 12.95 5.79
C ASP A 121 -11.15 11.91 6.75
N LEU A 122 -11.12 10.63 6.35
CA LEU A 122 -10.42 9.58 7.10
C LEU A 122 -8.97 9.44 6.65
N LEU A 123 -8.63 9.89 5.43
CA LEU A 123 -7.25 10.06 5.00
C LEU A 123 -6.89 11.53 5.01
N ILE A 124 -5.87 11.89 5.79
CA ILE A 124 -5.38 13.26 5.89
C ILE A 124 -3.87 13.31 5.63
N PHE A 125 -3.42 14.46 5.13
CA PHE A 125 -2.00 14.78 4.99
C PHE A 125 -1.60 15.78 6.06
N LYS A 126 -0.41 15.60 6.61
CA LYS A 126 0.23 16.55 7.53
C LYS A 126 1.58 16.95 6.95
N PRO A 127 1.87 18.25 6.79
CA PRO A 127 3.15 18.72 6.25
C PRO A 127 4.37 18.32 7.09
N GLU A 128 4.15 18.03 8.37
CA GLU A 128 5.18 17.62 9.32
C GLU A 128 5.85 16.32 8.90
N LYS A 129 7.19 16.30 8.95
CA LYS A 129 8.00 15.09 8.76
C LYS A 129 8.49 14.58 10.11
N ILE A 130 8.00 13.41 10.51
CA ILE A 130 8.40 12.76 11.77
C ILE A 130 9.84 12.26 11.69
N ASP A 131 10.27 11.79 10.52
CA ASP A 131 11.60 11.29 10.23
C ASP A 131 12.03 11.82 8.86
N PRO A 132 13.15 12.55 8.74
CA PRO A 132 13.59 13.13 7.47
C PRO A 132 14.04 12.07 6.45
N GLU A 133 14.40 10.87 6.88
CA GLU A 133 14.84 9.77 6.01
C GLU A 133 13.72 8.78 5.67
N ALA A 134 12.58 8.88 6.32
CA ALA A 134 11.47 7.95 6.17
C ALA A 134 10.18 8.61 5.69
N MET A 135 9.44 7.87 4.88
CA MET A 135 8.04 8.14 4.63
C MET A 135 7.21 7.59 5.77
N CYS A 136 6.47 8.46 6.46
CA CYS A 136 5.77 8.12 7.69
C CYS A 136 4.25 8.06 7.48
N PHE A 137 3.63 6.99 7.95
CA PHE A 137 2.19 6.74 7.81
C PHE A 137 1.60 6.23 9.13
N GLU A 138 0.58 6.90 9.65
CA GLU A 138 -0.14 6.44 10.84
C GLU A 138 -1.49 5.84 10.45
N PHE A 139 -1.74 4.62 10.91
CA PHE A 139 -3.04 3.95 10.79
C PHE A 139 -3.70 3.92 12.17
N ARG A 140 -4.93 4.41 12.26
CA ARG A 140 -5.66 4.53 13.52
C ARG A 140 -7.00 3.83 13.44
N ARG A 141 -7.28 2.98 14.43
CA ARG A 141 -8.61 2.42 14.63
C ARG A 141 -9.55 3.48 15.18
N LEU A 142 -10.70 3.66 14.52
CA LEU A 142 -11.68 4.67 14.95
C LEU A 142 -12.46 4.24 16.19
N ASP A 143 -12.62 2.94 16.42
CA ASP A 143 -13.39 2.39 17.55
C ASP A 143 -12.64 2.47 18.89
N THR A 144 -11.32 2.27 18.86
CA THR A 144 -10.46 2.12 20.05
C THR A 144 -9.44 3.24 20.18
N GLY A 145 -9.24 4.03 19.14
CA GLY A 145 -8.20 5.07 19.09
C GLY A 145 -6.76 4.54 19.00
N ARG A 146 -6.54 3.22 19.11
CA ARG A 146 -5.24 2.57 18.93
C ARG A 146 -4.67 2.94 17.57
N ALA A 147 -3.37 3.20 17.52
CA ALA A 147 -2.71 3.56 16.28
C ALA A 147 -1.38 2.80 16.11
N VAL A 148 -0.93 2.71 14.87
CA VAL A 148 0.40 2.25 14.51
C VAL A 148 1.03 3.29 13.59
N LEU A 149 2.29 3.62 13.85
CA LEU A 149 3.10 4.48 12.98
C LEU A 149 4.08 3.60 12.22
N VAL A 150 3.99 3.64 10.89
CA VAL A 150 4.91 2.97 9.98
C VAL A 150 5.91 3.98 9.45
N ARG A 151 7.20 3.64 9.50
CA ARG A 151 8.29 4.39 8.86
C ARG A 151 8.86 3.52 7.74
N TYR A 152 8.70 3.96 6.51
CA TYR A 152 9.24 3.30 5.33
C TYR A 152 10.46 4.08 4.82
N TYR A 153 11.59 3.42 4.60
CA TYR A 153 12.84 4.02 4.13
C TYR A 153 13.13 3.54 2.70
N PRO A 154 12.61 4.22 1.65
CA PRO A 154 12.79 3.79 0.26
C PRO A 154 14.26 3.57 -0.15
N GLY A 155 15.16 4.40 0.39
CA GLY A 155 16.60 4.32 0.09
C GLY A 155 17.32 3.15 0.75
N ARG A 156 16.68 2.44 1.68
CA ARG A 156 17.25 1.28 2.39
C ARG A 156 16.70 -0.06 1.89
N VAL A 157 15.79 -0.03 0.91
CA VAL A 157 15.27 -1.27 0.30
C VAL A 157 16.43 -1.98 -0.41
N PRO A 158 16.79 -3.20 -0.02
CA PRO A 158 17.96 -3.87 -0.56
C PRO A 158 17.74 -4.21 -2.03
N PHE A 159 18.76 -3.91 -2.85
CA PHE A 159 18.84 -4.37 -4.22
C PHE A 159 20.31 -4.46 -4.63
N PRO A 160 20.79 -5.59 -5.19
CA PRO A 160 22.19 -5.74 -5.55
C PRO A 160 22.72 -4.58 -6.42
N GLU A 161 23.88 -4.03 -6.10
CA GLU A 161 24.40 -2.80 -6.71
C GLU A 161 24.59 -2.95 -8.23
N ASP A 162 25.05 -4.12 -8.68
CA ASP A 162 25.21 -4.46 -10.08
C ASP A 162 23.87 -4.43 -10.83
N LYS A 163 22.82 -4.98 -10.22
CA LYS A 163 21.45 -4.95 -10.76
C LYS A 163 20.85 -3.56 -10.73
N ALA A 164 21.06 -2.80 -9.66
CA ALA A 164 20.62 -1.42 -9.53
C ALA A 164 21.23 -0.56 -10.64
N ARG A 165 22.53 -0.73 -10.89
CA ARG A 165 23.26 -0.05 -11.96
C ARG A 165 22.70 -0.43 -13.32
N GLN A 166 22.53 -1.72 -13.62
CA GLN A 166 21.94 -2.18 -14.88
C GLN A 166 20.53 -1.61 -15.09
N LEU A 167 19.68 -1.66 -14.07
CA LEU A 167 18.33 -1.12 -14.15
C LEU A 167 18.33 0.39 -14.46
N GLY A 168 19.24 1.14 -13.84
CA GLY A 168 19.44 2.56 -14.11
C GLY A 168 19.87 2.85 -15.56
N HIS A 169 20.78 2.05 -16.12
CA HIS A 169 21.23 2.19 -17.52
C HIS A 169 20.11 1.89 -18.52
N LEU A 170 19.24 0.93 -18.21
CA LEU A 170 18.14 0.51 -19.07
C LEU A 170 16.91 1.45 -18.97
N MET A 171 16.78 2.18 -17.86
CA MET A 171 15.61 3.03 -17.59
C MET A 171 15.36 4.06 -18.70
N GLN A 172 16.37 4.85 -19.05
CA GLN A 172 16.22 5.93 -20.01
C GLN A 172 15.86 5.39 -21.41
N PRO A 173 16.58 4.40 -21.98
CA PRO A 173 16.20 3.80 -23.25
C PRO A 173 14.77 3.24 -23.27
N VAL A 174 14.32 2.60 -22.19
CA VAL A 174 12.95 2.05 -22.12
C VAL A 174 11.89 3.14 -22.10
N ILE A 175 12.07 4.20 -21.30
CA ILE A 175 11.12 5.32 -21.21
C ILE A 175 10.99 6.07 -22.54
N TRP A 176 12.09 6.25 -23.26
CA TRP A 176 12.11 6.94 -24.56
C TRP A 176 11.87 6.02 -25.75
N GLU A 177 11.42 4.78 -25.52
CA GLU A 177 11.13 3.78 -26.56
C GLU A 177 12.34 3.50 -27.49
N ALA A 178 13.56 3.75 -27.00
CA ALA A 178 14.82 3.57 -27.71
C ALA A 178 15.51 2.24 -27.37
N ALA A 179 15.01 1.50 -26.38
CA ALA A 179 15.53 0.19 -26.00
C ALA A 179 15.26 -0.87 -27.08
N THR A 180 16.27 -1.70 -27.34
CA THR A 180 16.11 -2.95 -28.08
C THR A 180 15.16 -3.90 -27.35
N GLU A 181 14.67 -4.93 -28.05
CA GLU A 181 13.82 -5.95 -27.44
C GLU A 181 14.50 -6.65 -26.26
N GLU A 182 15.80 -6.94 -26.37
CA GLU A 182 16.56 -7.62 -25.30
C GLU A 182 16.79 -6.71 -24.09
N GLU A 183 17.11 -5.43 -24.31
CA GLU A 183 17.20 -4.43 -23.23
C GLU A 183 15.87 -4.27 -22.49
N ARG A 184 14.75 -4.24 -23.23
CA ARG A 184 13.41 -4.18 -22.64
C ARG A 184 13.10 -5.43 -21.82
N LYS A 185 13.42 -6.63 -22.32
CA LYS A 185 13.27 -7.89 -21.57
C LYS A 185 14.10 -7.88 -20.28
N GLN A 186 15.35 -7.43 -20.36
CA GLN A 186 16.24 -7.32 -19.21
C GLN A 186 15.70 -6.31 -18.18
N PHE A 187 15.20 -5.15 -18.64
CA PHE A 187 14.56 -4.16 -17.78
C PHE A 187 13.35 -4.75 -17.05
N HIS A 188 12.43 -5.41 -17.76
CA HIS A 188 11.25 -6.05 -17.16
C HIS A 188 11.64 -7.09 -16.11
N LYS A 189 12.66 -7.92 -16.40
CA LYS A 189 13.16 -8.92 -15.47
C LYS A 189 13.69 -8.29 -14.19
N LEU A 190 14.60 -7.31 -14.30
CA LEU A 190 15.19 -6.64 -13.15
C LEU A 190 14.16 -5.85 -12.33
N TRP A 191 13.20 -5.22 -13.01
CA TRP A 191 12.13 -4.47 -12.36
C TRP A 191 11.22 -5.39 -11.55
N MET A 192 10.79 -6.51 -12.14
CA MET A 192 9.92 -7.47 -11.46
C MET A 192 10.66 -8.26 -10.39
N GLU A 193 11.95 -8.52 -10.56
CA GLU A 193 12.80 -9.08 -9.50
C GLU A 193 12.81 -8.17 -8.26
N LYS A 194 12.96 -6.84 -8.45
CA LYS A 194 12.89 -5.90 -7.33
C LYS A 194 11.51 -5.90 -6.65
N VAL A 195 10.43 -5.98 -7.42
CA VAL A 195 9.05 -6.07 -6.89
C VAL A 195 8.85 -7.37 -6.12
N GLU A 196 9.33 -8.49 -6.65
CA GLU A 196 9.28 -9.81 -6.01
C GLU A 196 10.04 -9.82 -4.68
N ASP A 197 11.28 -9.31 -4.67
CA ASP A 197 12.11 -9.23 -3.47
C ASP A 197 11.43 -8.43 -2.35
N MET A 198 10.81 -7.30 -2.71
CA MET A 198 10.06 -6.48 -1.75
C MET A 198 8.84 -7.23 -1.19
N LEU A 199 8.05 -7.88 -2.03
CA LEU A 199 6.74 -8.43 -1.64
C LEU A 199 6.81 -9.81 -0.98
N LEU A 200 7.71 -10.67 -1.44
CA LEU A 200 7.76 -12.07 -1.04
C LEU A 200 8.94 -12.40 -0.14
N HIS A 201 10.12 -11.86 -0.44
CA HIS A 201 11.33 -12.22 0.30
C HIS A 201 11.52 -11.40 1.57
N ASN A 202 11.00 -10.16 1.63
CA ASN A 202 11.06 -9.28 2.80
C ASN A 202 12.48 -9.22 3.41
N ARG A 203 13.52 -9.23 2.57
CA ARG A 203 14.91 -9.24 3.03
C ARG A 203 15.17 -7.98 3.82
N GLU A 204 15.75 -8.14 5.01
CA GLU A 204 16.15 -7.02 5.87
C GLU A 204 14.99 -6.03 6.10
N ILE A 205 13.74 -6.52 6.16
CA ILE A 205 12.55 -5.65 6.22
C ILE A 205 12.58 -4.69 7.40
N ASP A 206 13.15 -5.11 8.53
CA ASP A 206 13.27 -4.26 9.73
C ASP A 206 14.22 -3.06 9.53
N ASP A 207 15.10 -3.09 8.51
CA ASP A 207 16.00 -1.99 8.19
C ASP A 207 15.34 -0.89 7.36
N TRP A 208 14.33 -1.26 6.55
CA TRP A 208 13.64 -0.35 5.63
C TRP A 208 12.14 -0.17 5.88
N LEU A 209 11.54 -0.89 6.83
CA LEU A 209 10.16 -0.72 7.24
C LEU A 209 10.01 -0.99 8.75
N LYS A 210 9.74 0.06 9.53
CA LYS A 210 9.61 -0.01 10.99
C LYS A 210 8.19 0.30 11.42
N ILE A 211 7.67 -0.46 12.38
CA ILE A 211 6.31 -0.30 12.90
C ILE A 211 6.35 -0.05 14.40
N GLU A 212 5.75 1.04 14.83
CA GLU A 212 5.63 1.45 16.23
C GLU A 212 4.14 1.44 16.63
N ILE A 213 3.80 0.77 17.72
CA ILE A 213 2.43 0.85 18.28
C ILE A 213 2.34 2.11 19.14
N LYS A 214 1.32 2.92 18.89
CA LYS A 214 0.91 4.02 19.76
C LYS A 214 -0.32 3.59 20.54
N GLU A 215 -0.18 3.51 21.86
CA GLU A 215 -1.31 3.29 22.75
C GLU A 215 -2.30 4.45 22.64
N ALA A 216 -3.58 4.18 22.89
CA ALA A 216 -4.58 5.23 22.93
C ALA A 216 -4.22 6.22 24.06
N ILE A 217 -4.19 7.52 23.75
CA ILE A 217 -4.14 8.56 24.79
C ILE A 217 -5.50 8.47 25.49
N LYS A 218 -5.50 8.01 26.74
CA LYS A 218 -6.68 7.97 27.62
C LYS A 218 -7.24 9.37 27.87
#